data_AF-A0A7C4S1S4-F1
#
_entry.id   AF-A0A7C4S1S4-F1
#
_cell.length_a   1.000
_cell.length_b   1.000
_cell.length_c   1.000
_cell.angle_alpha   90.00
_cell.angle_beta   90.00
_cell.angle_gamma   90.00
#
_symmetry.space_group_name_H-M   'P 1'
#
loop_
_entity.id
_entity.type
_entity.pdbx_description
1 polymer ?
#
loop_
_entity_poly.entity_id
_entity_poly.type
_entity_poly.pdbx_seq_one_letter_code
_entity_poly.pdbx_strand_id
1 'polypeptide(L)'
;MIARGLRFLAGLLLLPVCLALTQTLFDVVRAACPAGGWPSAPGLAFGAGFGLWLLVFFTLPRPVRTYVLAHELTHALWGAAMGARVSKLNVSRQGGSVTLSKTNVWIALAPYFFPLYTALTVLLYGLLSLFMSLERFELLWLGAVGLTWGFHLTFTVTTLLNRQPDIRACGRLFSYALIYALNLLGIVLWVVAVSSVSWRQMGGLLGSNLAAVAAEIARTAAAVWAWWSNK
;
A
#
# COMPACT_ATOMS: atom_id res chain seq x y z
N MET A 1 -16.86 24.39 0.30
CA MET A 1 -16.00 24.43 1.51
C MET A 1 -16.22 23.22 2.42
N ILE A 2 -17.48 22.82 2.69
CA ILE A 2 -17.83 21.67 3.56
C ILE A 2 -17.11 20.37 3.18
N ALA A 3 -17.14 19.98 1.89
CA ALA A 3 -16.47 18.76 1.43
C ALA A 3 -14.93 18.76 1.65
N ARG A 4 -14.28 19.93 1.65
CA ARG A 4 -12.84 20.05 1.96
C ARG A 4 -12.57 19.88 3.45
N GLY A 5 -13.41 20.47 4.31
CA GLY A 5 -13.33 20.30 5.76
C GLY A 5 -13.55 18.85 6.19
N LEU A 6 -14.57 18.18 5.65
CA LEU A 6 -14.83 16.77 5.93
C LEU A 6 -13.67 15.86 5.55
N ARG A 7 -13.05 16.08 4.38
CA ARG A 7 -11.86 15.32 3.97
C ARG A 7 -10.68 15.58 4.88
N PHE A 8 -10.47 16.82 5.32
CA PHE A 8 -9.40 17.13 6.28
C PHE A 8 -9.62 16.40 7.61
N LEU A 9 -10.83 16.44 8.17
CA LEU A 9 -11.19 15.72 9.39
C LEU A 9 -11.02 14.20 9.23
N ALA A 10 -11.48 13.62 8.11
CA ALA A 10 -11.26 12.21 7.81
C ALA A 10 -9.76 11.87 7.75
N GLY A 11 -8.93 12.73 7.17
CA GLY A 11 -7.48 12.58 7.17
C GLY A 11 -6.87 12.63 8.57
N LEU A 12 -7.36 13.52 9.43
CA LEU A 12 -6.91 13.61 10.82
C LEU A 12 -7.27 12.34 11.61
N LEU A 13 -8.48 11.81 11.42
CA LEU A 13 -8.95 10.57 12.04
C LEU A 13 -8.21 9.32 11.52
N LEU A 14 -7.60 9.39 10.34
CA LEU A 14 -6.76 8.30 9.82
C LEU A 14 -5.35 8.28 10.41
N LEU A 15 -4.84 9.38 10.99
CA LEU A 15 -3.49 9.42 11.55
C LEU A 15 -3.29 8.42 12.72
N PRO A 16 -4.22 8.27 13.67
CA PRO A 16 -4.17 7.21 14.69
C PRO A 16 -4.09 5.80 14.09
N VAL A 17 -4.83 5.55 13.01
CA VAL A 17 -4.81 4.27 12.31
C VAL A 17 -3.44 4.04 11.65
N CYS A 18 -2.87 5.07 11.04
CA CYS A 18 -1.52 5.02 10.48
C CYS A 18 -0.50 4.64 11.56
N LEU A 19 -0.55 5.29 12.73
CA LEU A 19 0.33 4.99 13.86
C LEU A 19 0.18 3.53 14.33
N ALA A 20 -1.05 3.06 14.51
CA ALA A 20 -1.32 1.69 14.93
C ALA A 20 -0.81 0.66 13.89
N LEU A 21 -0.96 0.94 12.59
CA LEU A 21 -0.42 0.09 11.53
C LEU A 21 1.12 0.10 11.53
N THR A 22 1.77 1.24 11.81
CA THR A 22 3.22 1.33 11.97
C THR A 22 3.72 0.49 13.14
N GLN A 23 3.06 0.57 14.30
CA GLN A 23 3.36 -0.26 15.46
C GLN A 23 3.17 -1.74 15.13
N THR A 24 2.06 -2.07 14.47
CA THR A 24 1.74 -3.45 14.04
C THR A 24 2.80 -4.01 13.11
N LEU A 25 3.31 -3.21 12.16
CA LEU A 25 4.41 -3.64 11.30
C LEU A 25 5.65 -4.00 12.13
N PHE A 26 6.05 -3.15 13.08
CA PHE A 26 7.21 -3.45 13.93
C PHE A 26 6.99 -4.72 14.77
N ASP A 27 5.81 -4.91 15.33
CA ASP A 27 5.51 -6.08 16.16
C ASP A 27 5.44 -7.36 15.34
N VAL A 28 4.85 -7.30 14.14
CA VAL A 28 4.84 -8.43 13.19
C VAL A 28 6.26 -8.77 12.75
N VAL A 29 7.10 -7.79 12.42
CA VAL A 29 8.51 -8.04 12.07
C VAL A 29 9.28 -8.63 13.24
N ARG A 30 9.11 -8.12 14.47
CA ARG A 30 9.74 -8.68 15.68
C ARG A 30 9.29 -10.12 15.93
N ALA A 31 7.99 -10.39 15.80
CA ALA A 31 7.44 -11.74 15.94
C ALA A 31 7.88 -12.68 14.82
N ALA A 32 8.15 -12.15 13.63
CA ALA A 32 8.64 -12.89 12.48
C ALA A 32 10.14 -13.23 12.59
N CYS A 33 10.92 -12.51 13.40
CA CYS A 33 12.33 -12.78 13.68
C CYS A 33 12.49 -13.79 14.83
N PRO A 34 12.74 -15.10 14.58
CA PRO A 34 13.02 -16.04 15.65
C PRO A 34 14.45 -15.81 16.17
N ALA A 35 14.76 -16.31 17.37
CA ALA A 35 16.07 -16.20 18.02
C ALA A 35 17.25 -16.89 17.28
N GLY A 36 17.12 -17.27 16.00
CA GLY A 36 18.21 -17.91 15.25
C GLY A 36 17.99 -18.19 13.75
N GLY A 37 17.06 -17.53 13.04
CA GLY A 37 16.74 -17.93 11.66
C GLY A 37 15.97 -16.93 10.79
N TRP A 38 16.28 -15.63 10.90
CA TRP A 38 15.73 -14.60 10.01
C TRP A 38 16.80 -14.04 9.06
N PRO A 39 16.52 -13.89 7.75
CA PRO A 39 15.24 -14.14 7.09
C PRO A 39 15.04 -15.61 6.69
N SER A 40 13.79 -16.05 6.62
CA SER A 40 13.41 -17.35 6.02
C SER A 40 13.79 -17.38 4.52
N ALA A 41 13.89 -18.56 3.90
CA ALA A 41 14.13 -18.66 2.45
C ALA A 41 13.06 -17.89 1.61
N PRO A 42 11.75 -17.97 1.92
CA PRO A 42 10.73 -17.08 1.36
C PRO A 42 11.02 -15.59 1.53
N GLY A 43 11.43 -15.16 2.73
CA GLY A 43 11.79 -13.78 3.04
C GLY A 43 13.03 -13.30 2.26
N LEU A 44 14.05 -14.15 2.13
CA LEU A 44 15.24 -13.88 1.32
C LEU A 44 14.89 -13.75 -0.17
N ALA A 45 14.01 -14.61 -0.69
CA ALA A 45 13.60 -14.54 -2.09
C ALA A 45 12.83 -13.25 -2.40
N PHE A 46 11.84 -12.89 -1.58
CA PHE A 46 11.14 -11.60 -1.68
C PHE A 46 12.12 -10.43 -1.58
N GLY A 47 13.00 -10.45 -0.57
CA GLY A 47 14.00 -9.41 -0.35
C GLY A 47 14.98 -9.26 -1.51
N ALA A 48 15.41 -10.37 -2.11
CA ALA A 48 16.28 -10.38 -3.29
C ALA A 48 15.60 -9.76 -4.51
N GLY A 49 14.33 -10.07 -4.76
CA GLY A 49 13.56 -9.45 -5.83
C GLY A 49 13.37 -7.95 -5.63
N PHE A 50 13.05 -7.53 -4.41
CA PHE A 50 12.92 -6.12 -4.05
C PHE A 50 14.27 -5.39 -4.19
N GLY A 51 15.37 -5.98 -3.70
CA GLY A 51 16.72 -5.44 -3.82
C GLY A 51 17.18 -5.34 -5.28
N LEU A 52 16.88 -6.35 -6.10
CA LEU A 52 17.13 -6.33 -7.54
C LEU A 52 16.39 -5.16 -8.21
N TRP A 53 15.12 -4.93 -7.84
CA TRP A 53 14.40 -3.77 -8.34
C TRP A 53 15.06 -2.45 -7.92
N LEU A 54 15.47 -2.30 -6.66
CA LEU A 54 16.15 -1.08 -6.20
C LEU A 54 17.44 -0.84 -7.00
N LEU A 55 18.22 -1.89 -7.23
CA LEU A 55 19.41 -1.82 -8.07
C LEU A 55 19.04 -1.28 -9.46
N VAL A 56 18.06 -1.88 -10.14
CA VAL A 56 17.55 -1.41 -11.44
C VAL A 56 17.10 0.05 -11.37
N PHE A 57 16.32 0.43 -10.36
CA PHE A 57 15.74 1.77 -10.23
C PHE A 57 16.79 2.88 -10.05
N PHE A 58 17.87 2.59 -9.33
CA PHE A 58 18.93 3.56 -9.04
C PHE A 58 20.09 3.54 -10.06
N THR A 59 20.29 2.44 -10.80
CA THR A 59 21.43 2.29 -11.72
C THR A 59 21.07 2.32 -13.20
N LEU A 60 19.83 1.96 -13.56
CA LEU A 60 19.38 1.89 -14.96
C LEU A 60 18.36 2.99 -15.29
N PRO A 61 18.12 3.29 -16.58
CA PRO A 61 17.05 4.19 -16.99
C PRO A 61 15.69 3.72 -16.46
N ARG A 62 14.99 4.61 -15.75
CA ARG A 62 13.71 4.28 -15.12
C ARG A 62 12.65 3.91 -16.18
N PRO A 63 11.91 2.80 -16.02
CA PRO A 63 10.89 2.37 -16.97
C PRO A 63 9.58 3.17 -16.81
N VAL A 64 9.64 4.49 -17.02
CA VAL A 64 8.53 5.43 -16.77
C VAL A 64 7.28 5.06 -17.57
N ARG A 65 7.41 4.58 -18.82
CA ARG A 65 6.26 4.14 -19.63
C ARG A 65 5.49 3.00 -18.97
N THR A 66 6.21 2.02 -18.43
CA THR A 66 5.62 0.88 -17.72
C THR A 66 4.87 1.36 -16.48
N TYR A 67 5.44 2.34 -15.77
CA TYR A 67 4.77 2.95 -14.63
C TYR A 67 3.48 3.68 -15.04
N VAL A 68 3.54 4.56 -16.05
CA VAL A 68 2.38 5.30 -16.54
C VAL A 68 1.28 4.33 -17.02
N LEU A 69 1.65 3.27 -17.73
CA LEU A 69 0.70 2.23 -18.13
C LEU A 69 -0.01 1.62 -16.91
N ALA A 70 0.75 1.21 -15.90
CA ALA A 70 0.19 0.65 -14.67
C ALA A 70 -0.73 1.64 -13.96
N HIS A 71 -0.34 2.91 -13.93
CA HIS A 71 -1.10 3.98 -13.29
C HIS A 71 -2.49 4.14 -13.93
N GLU A 72 -2.53 4.34 -15.25
CA GLU A 72 -3.79 4.54 -15.96
C GLU A 72 -4.66 3.27 -16.01
N LEU A 73 -4.04 2.08 -16.16
CA LEU A 73 -4.75 0.82 -16.08
C LEU A 73 -5.37 0.59 -14.70
N THR A 74 -4.70 1.02 -13.64
CA THR A 74 -5.24 0.88 -12.28
C THR A 74 -6.47 1.76 -12.09
N HIS A 75 -6.46 3.00 -12.58
CA HIS A 75 -7.66 3.83 -12.63
C HIS A 75 -8.78 3.17 -13.46
N ALA A 76 -8.46 2.64 -14.64
CA ALA A 76 -9.43 1.96 -15.50
C ALA A 76 -10.05 0.74 -14.80
N LEU A 77 -9.23 -0.10 -14.17
CA LEU A 77 -9.63 -1.30 -13.45
C LEU A 77 -10.57 -0.97 -12.29
N TRP A 78 -10.16 -0.05 -11.41
CA TRP A 78 -10.96 0.36 -10.27
C TRP A 78 -12.22 1.11 -10.71
N GLY A 79 -12.13 1.93 -11.75
CA GLY A 79 -13.27 2.58 -12.38
C GLY A 79 -14.31 1.56 -12.85
N ALA A 80 -13.88 0.58 -13.65
CA ALA A 80 -14.75 -0.48 -14.15
C ALA A 80 -15.37 -1.31 -13.02
N ALA A 81 -14.57 -1.70 -12.01
CA ALA A 81 -15.05 -2.43 -10.84
C ALA A 81 -16.11 -1.65 -10.03
N MET A 82 -16.10 -0.32 -10.10
CA MET A 82 -17.08 0.57 -9.46
C MET A 82 -18.16 1.06 -10.44
N GLY A 83 -18.29 0.42 -11.60
CA GLY A 83 -19.32 0.69 -12.61
C GLY A 83 -19.13 2.00 -13.38
N ALA A 84 -17.91 2.52 -13.48
CA ALA A 84 -17.59 3.59 -14.41
C ALA A 84 -17.34 3.00 -15.81
N ARG A 85 -17.80 3.70 -16.85
CA ARG A 85 -17.45 3.36 -18.24
C ARG A 85 -16.06 3.89 -18.55
N VAL A 86 -15.19 3.02 -19.06
CA VAL A 86 -13.85 3.36 -19.56
C VAL A 86 -13.96 3.62 -21.05
N SER A 87 -13.71 4.85 -21.51
CA SER A 87 -13.91 5.23 -22.92
C SER A 87 -12.61 5.45 -23.69
N LYS A 88 -11.55 5.94 -23.04
CA LYS A 88 -10.27 6.23 -23.70
C LYS A 88 -9.13 6.00 -22.72
N LEU A 89 -8.09 5.31 -23.18
CA LEU A 89 -6.83 5.11 -22.47
C LEU A 89 -5.70 5.60 -23.37
N ASN A 90 -4.84 6.47 -22.86
CA ASN A 90 -3.65 6.95 -23.57
C ASN A 90 -2.43 6.81 -22.66
N VAL A 91 -1.34 6.27 -23.20
CA VAL A 91 -0.08 6.05 -22.50
C VAL A 91 1.07 6.49 -23.40
N SER A 92 1.90 7.40 -22.90
CA SER A 92 3.06 7.96 -23.62
C SER A 92 4.31 8.00 -22.73
N ARG A 93 5.46 8.49 -23.25
CA ARG A 93 6.64 8.74 -22.37
C ARG A 93 6.43 9.92 -21.44
N GLN A 94 5.60 10.88 -21.86
CA GLN A 94 5.40 12.16 -21.22
C GLN A 94 4.30 12.11 -20.14
N GLY A 95 3.50 11.05 -20.14
CA GLY A 95 2.38 10.86 -19.21
C GLY A 95 1.31 9.96 -19.80
N GLY A 96 0.22 9.81 -19.07
CA GLY A 96 -0.94 9.02 -19.47
C GLY A 96 -2.24 9.73 -19.10
N SER A 97 -3.34 9.19 -19.59
CA SER A 97 -4.67 9.60 -19.17
C SER A 97 -5.68 8.49 -19.44
N VAL A 98 -6.58 8.29 -18.50
CA VAL A 98 -7.81 7.51 -18.71
C VAL A 98 -9.04 8.40 -18.60
N THR A 99 -10.01 8.23 -19.50
CA THR A 99 -11.31 8.88 -19.43
C THR A 99 -12.34 7.92 -18.84
N LEU A 100 -12.95 8.33 -17.73
CA LEU A 100 -13.95 7.58 -16.98
C LEU A 100 -15.26 8.38 -16.88
N SER A 101 -16.41 7.71 -16.96
CA SER A 101 -17.71 8.38 -16.83
C SER A 101 -17.99 8.94 -15.44
N LYS A 102 -17.32 8.44 -14.41
CA LYS A 102 -17.40 8.89 -13.02
C LYS A 102 -16.12 8.53 -12.28
N THR A 103 -15.81 9.26 -11.22
CA THR A 103 -14.65 8.99 -10.34
C THR A 103 -15.05 9.17 -8.88
N ASN A 104 -14.26 8.58 -7.98
CA ASN A 104 -14.38 8.73 -6.53
C ASN A 104 -12.98 8.60 -5.90
N VAL A 105 -12.89 8.70 -4.57
CA VAL A 105 -11.61 8.60 -3.84
C VAL A 105 -10.85 7.31 -4.15
N TRP A 106 -11.54 6.17 -4.18
CA TRP A 106 -10.90 4.88 -4.40
C TRP A 106 -10.35 4.76 -5.82
N ILE A 107 -11.12 5.18 -6.82
CA ILE A 107 -10.66 5.22 -8.22
C ILE A 107 -9.46 6.16 -8.36
N ALA A 108 -9.58 7.38 -7.83
CA ALA A 108 -8.57 8.42 -7.96
C ALA A 108 -7.26 8.09 -7.21
N LEU A 109 -7.34 7.37 -6.09
CA LEU A 109 -6.16 7.03 -5.30
C LEU A 109 -5.63 5.61 -5.55
N ALA A 110 -6.35 4.78 -6.32
CA ALA A 110 -5.97 3.39 -6.57
C ALA A 110 -4.54 3.20 -7.06
N PRO A 111 -4.02 3.96 -8.05
CA PRO A 111 -2.65 3.77 -8.53
C PRO A 111 -1.57 3.94 -7.46
N TYR A 112 -1.88 4.66 -6.38
CA TYR A 112 -0.93 4.98 -5.32
C TYR A 112 -0.92 3.92 -4.22
N PHE A 113 -1.93 3.06 -4.11
CA PHE A 113 -1.99 2.00 -3.09
C PHE A 113 -2.15 0.59 -3.65
N PHE A 114 -2.61 0.43 -4.88
CA PHE A 114 -2.85 -0.87 -5.50
C PHE A 114 -1.65 -1.24 -6.40
N PRO A 115 -0.83 -2.22 -6.00
CA PRO A 115 0.35 -2.62 -6.77
C PRO A 115 -0.05 -3.51 -7.95
N LEU A 116 -0.50 -2.92 -9.06
CA LEU A 116 -1.06 -3.65 -10.20
C LEU A 116 -0.19 -4.83 -10.66
N TYR A 117 1.11 -4.62 -10.86
CA TYR A 117 1.99 -5.69 -11.31
C TYR A 117 2.15 -6.80 -10.27
N THR A 118 2.16 -6.47 -8.97
CA THR A 118 2.15 -7.50 -7.93
C THR A 118 0.84 -8.29 -7.94
N ALA A 119 -0.30 -7.62 -8.11
CA ALA A 119 -1.59 -8.30 -8.23
C ALA A 119 -1.63 -9.23 -9.45
N LEU A 120 -1.10 -8.79 -10.60
CA LEU A 120 -0.98 -9.63 -11.80
C LEU A 120 -0.04 -10.82 -11.60
N THR A 121 1.10 -10.63 -10.91
CA THR A 121 2.02 -11.72 -10.56
C THR A 121 1.32 -12.78 -9.70
N VAL A 122 0.59 -12.37 -8.66
CA VAL A 122 -0.16 -13.28 -7.79
C VAL A 122 -1.30 -13.97 -8.53
N LEU A 123 -2.04 -13.24 -9.37
CA LEU A 123 -3.12 -13.80 -10.18
C LEU A 123 -2.57 -14.86 -11.14
N LEU A 124 -1.45 -14.57 -11.80
CA LEU A 124 -0.81 -15.51 -12.72
C LEU A 124 -0.34 -16.78 -11.99
N TYR A 125 0.28 -16.64 -10.81
CA TYR A 125 0.63 -17.78 -9.95
C TYR A 125 -0.60 -18.62 -9.61
N GLY A 126 -1.70 -17.97 -9.19
CA GLY A 126 -2.94 -18.64 -8.82
C GLY A 126 -3.57 -19.39 -10.00
N LEU A 127 -3.64 -18.76 -11.18
CA LEU A 127 -4.19 -19.37 -12.38
C LEU A 127 -3.35 -20.56 -12.86
N LEU A 128 -2.03 -20.43 -12.89
CA LEU A 128 -1.14 -21.52 -13.28
C LEU A 128 -1.18 -22.69 -12.29
N SER A 129 -1.33 -22.41 -10.99
CA SER A 129 -1.51 -23.42 -9.95
C SER A 129 -2.76 -24.29 -10.14
N LEU A 130 -3.76 -23.84 -10.93
CA LEU A 130 -4.93 -24.66 -11.27
C LEU A 130 -4.61 -25.77 -12.28
N PHE A 131 -3.52 -25.64 -13.03
CA PHE A 131 -3.15 -26.54 -14.12
C PHE A 131 -1.87 -27.32 -13.85
N MET A 132 -0.99 -26.83 -12.98
CA MET A 132 0.30 -27.45 -12.66
C MET A 132 0.79 -27.12 -11.26
N SER A 133 1.60 -28.01 -10.68
CA SER A 133 2.30 -27.73 -9.42
C SER A 133 3.43 -26.72 -9.66
N LEU A 134 3.44 -25.66 -8.85
CA LEU A 134 4.45 -24.60 -8.89
C LEU A 134 5.41 -24.62 -7.69
N GLU A 135 5.38 -25.66 -6.85
CA GLU A 135 6.20 -25.78 -5.63
C GLU A 135 7.68 -25.48 -5.89
N ARG A 136 8.22 -25.98 -7.01
CA ARG A 136 9.63 -25.79 -7.39
C ARG A 136 9.98 -24.34 -7.72
N PHE A 137 8.99 -23.51 -8.02
CA PHE A 137 9.15 -22.11 -8.43
C PHE A 137 8.69 -21.12 -7.36
N GLU A 138 8.26 -21.56 -6.18
CA GLU A 138 7.72 -20.69 -5.13
C GLU A 138 8.66 -19.53 -4.78
N LEU A 139 9.95 -19.80 -4.60
CA LEU A 139 10.93 -18.74 -4.32
C LEU A 139 11.07 -17.76 -5.49
N LEU A 140 11.00 -18.23 -6.73
CA LEU A 140 11.03 -17.36 -7.90
C LEU A 140 9.81 -16.44 -7.94
N TRP A 141 8.62 -16.98 -7.66
CA TRP A 141 7.38 -16.21 -7.57
C TRP A 141 7.43 -15.16 -6.46
N LEU A 142 7.94 -15.52 -5.27
CA LEU A 142 8.14 -14.58 -4.18
C LEU A 142 9.15 -13.49 -4.53
N GLY A 143 10.22 -13.82 -5.25
CA GLY A 143 11.15 -12.84 -5.82
C GLY A 143 10.46 -11.90 -6.82
N ALA A 144 9.62 -12.43 -7.71
CA ALA A 144 8.84 -11.61 -8.64
C ALA A 144 7.88 -10.66 -7.90
N VAL A 145 7.22 -11.12 -6.84
CA VAL A 145 6.39 -10.29 -5.96
C VAL A 145 7.22 -9.17 -5.31
N GLY A 146 8.39 -9.50 -4.76
CA GLY A 146 9.30 -8.50 -4.19
C GLY A 146 9.74 -7.45 -5.21
N LEU A 147 10.07 -7.88 -6.43
CA LEU A 147 10.45 -7.02 -7.55
C LEU A 147 9.31 -6.08 -7.96
N THR A 148 8.11 -6.60 -8.19
CA THR A 148 6.96 -5.78 -8.60
C THR A 148 6.44 -4.89 -7.48
N TRP A 149 6.61 -5.29 -6.22
CA TRP A 149 6.26 -4.46 -5.08
C TRP A 149 7.28 -3.32 -4.89
N GLY A 150 8.58 -3.59 -5.10
CA GLY A 150 9.59 -2.54 -5.18
C GLY A 150 9.31 -1.53 -6.28
N PHE A 151 8.91 -2.01 -7.46
CA PHE A 151 8.45 -1.17 -8.56
C PHE A 151 7.32 -0.25 -8.13
N HIS A 152 6.28 -0.81 -7.51
CA HIS A 152 5.15 -0.05 -7.02
C HIS A 152 5.56 1.01 -6.00
N LEU A 153 6.34 0.65 -4.98
CA LEU A 153 6.72 1.56 -3.90
C LEU A 153 7.57 2.73 -4.40
N THR A 154 8.62 2.44 -5.17
CA THR A 154 9.56 3.48 -5.66
C THR A 154 8.86 4.49 -6.57
N PHE A 155 8.01 4.03 -7.50
CA PHE A 155 7.23 4.92 -8.35
C PHE A 155 6.11 5.65 -7.60
N THR A 156 5.48 5.02 -6.61
CA THR A 156 4.52 5.70 -5.72
C THR A 156 5.19 6.86 -4.99
N VAL A 157 6.34 6.62 -4.34
CA VAL A 157 7.09 7.66 -3.62
C VAL A 157 7.46 8.81 -4.57
N THR A 158 8.12 8.50 -5.70
CA THR A 158 8.53 9.55 -6.64
C THR A 158 7.35 10.33 -7.23
N THR A 159 6.21 9.69 -7.43
CA THR A 159 5.00 10.36 -7.92
C THR A 159 4.38 11.27 -6.88
N LEU A 160 4.34 10.84 -5.60
CA LEU A 160 3.80 11.63 -4.49
C LEU A 160 4.69 12.82 -4.10
N LEU A 161 5.99 12.77 -4.40
CA LEU A 161 6.89 13.94 -4.30
C LEU A 161 6.52 15.05 -5.29
N ASN A 162 5.75 14.74 -6.33
CA ASN A 162 5.26 15.69 -7.33
C ASN A 162 3.81 16.12 -7.07
N ARG A 163 3.39 17.25 -7.67
CA ARG A 163 2.03 17.79 -7.47
C ARG A 163 0.98 17.06 -8.29
N GLN A 164 0.45 15.96 -7.77
CA GLN A 164 -0.58 15.18 -8.46
C GLN A 164 -1.98 15.84 -8.42
N PRO A 165 -2.75 15.78 -9.53
CA PRO A 165 -4.13 16.26 -9.57
C PRO A 165 -5.06 15.41 -8.69
N ASP A 166 -4.89 14.09 -8.64
CA ASP A 166 -5.78 13.18 -7.89
C ASP A 166 -5.73 13.45 -6.38
N ILE A 167 -4.51 13.65 -5.86
CA ILE A 167 -4.25 14.01 -4.46
C ILE A 167 -4.90 15.34 -4.10
N ARG A 168 -4.85 16.32 -5.02
CA ARG A 168 -5.50 17.63 -4.82
C ARG A 168 -7.02 17.52 -4.84
N ALA A 169 -7.57 16.69 -5.73
CA ALA A 169 -9.00 16.45 -5.83
C ALA A 169 -9.56 15.77 -4.57
N CYS A 170 -8.80 14.84 -3.97
CA CYS A 170 -9.19 14.09 -2.78
C CYS A 170 -8.80 14.78 -1.44
N GLY A 171 -7.95 15.80 -1.48
CA GLY A 171 -7.43 16.49 -0.29
C GLY A 171 -6.15 15.82 0.23
N ARG A 172 -5.11 16.63 0.45
CA ARG A 172 -3.74 16.14 0.69
C ARG A 172 -3.60 15.24 1.91
N LEU A 173 -4.00 15.74 3.10
CA LEU A 173 -3.84 15.00 4.36
C LEU A 173 -4.52 13.64 4.29
N PHE A 174 -5.78 13.63 3.87
CA PHE A 174 -6.55 12.41 3.69
C PHE A 174 -5.94 11.45 2.68
N SER A 175 -5.54 11.94 1.51
CA SER A 175 -4.95 11.09 0.47
C SER A 175 -3.65 10.45 0.96
N TYR A 176 -2.75 11.22 1.55
CA TYR A 176 -1.48 10.69 2.05
C TYR A 176 -1.68 9.70 3.20
N ALA A 177 -2.57 10.00 4.15
CA ALA A 177 -2.87 9.09 5.26
C ALA A 177 -3.47 7.76 4.74
N LEU A 178 -4.42 7.83 3.80
CA LEU A 178 -5.04 6.63 3.22
C LEU A 178 -4.02 5.80 2.41
N ILE A 179 -3.24 6.45 1.55
CA ILE A 179 -2.21 5.78 0.75
C ILE A 179 -1.17 5.13 1.65
N TYR A 180 -0.72 5.83 2.69
CA TYR A 180 0.22 5.29 3.67
C TYR A 180 -0.37 4.07 4.38
N ALA A 181 -1.57 4.18 4.94
CA ALA A 181 -2.24 3.09 5.65
C ALA A 181 -2.41 1.84 4.77
N LEU A 182 -2.87 2.00 3.52
CA LEU A 182 -3.11 0.87 2.62
C LEU A 182 -1.81 0.21 2.15
N ASN A 183 -0.77 0.98 1.83
CA ASN A 183 0.53 0.38 1.49
C ASN A 183 1.14 -0.31 2.71
N LEU A 184 1.04 0.28 3.90
CA LEU A 184 1.58 -0.30 5.13
C LEU A 184 0.85 -1.59 5.51
N LEU A 185 -0.47 -1.62 5.37
CA LEU A 185 -1.25 -2.85 5.48
C LEU A 185 -0.77 -3.88 4.47
N GLY A 186 -0.56 -3.50 3.21
CA GLY A 186 0.02 -4.38 2.19
C GLY A 186 1.37 -4.99 2.62
N ILE A 187 2.27 -4.20 3.20
CA ILE A 187 3.56 -4.69 3.73
C ILE A 187 3.32 -5.68 4.88
N VAL A 188 2.45 -5.35 5.84
CA VAL A 188 2.12 -6.26 6.96
C VAL A 188 1.61 -7.60 6.44
N LEU A 189 0.68 -7.59 5.46
CA LEU A 189 0.15 -8.80 4.85
C LEU A 189 1.27 -9.62 4.16
N TRP A 190 2.22 -8.96 3.50
CA TRP A 190 3.37 -9.66 2.90
C TRP A 190 4.29 -10.28 3.93
N VAL A 191 4.63 -9.57 5.01
CA VAL A 191 5.46 -10.13 6.09
C VAL A 191 4.80 -11.35 6.70
N VAL A 192 3.49 -11.29 6.96
CA VAL A 192 2.71 -12.44 7.45
C VAL A 192 2.74 -13.59 6.45
N ALA A 193 2.54 -13.32 5.15
CA ALA A 193 2.50 -14.35 4.12
C ALA A 193 3.83 -15.11 3.93
N VAL A 194 4.97 -14.51 4.28
CA VAL A 194 6.32 -15.13 4.11
C VAL A 194 7.01 -15.50 5.43
N SER A 195 6.32 -15.38 6.56
CA SER A 195 6.85 -15.68 7.89
C SER A 195 6.01 -16.71 8.63
N SER A 196 6.46 -17.07 9.84
CA SER A 196 5.72 -17.94 10.75
C SER A 196 4.58 -17.23 11.48
N VAL A 197 4.41 -15.91 11.31
CA VAL A 197 3.35 -15.16 11.97
C VAL A 197 2.00 -15.56 11.37
N SER A 198 1.06 -15.98 12.21
CA SER A 198 -0.28 -16.34 11.74
C SER A 198 -1.16 -15.12 11.48
N TRP A 199 -2.17 -15.26 10.60
CA TRP A 199 -3.20 -14.23 10.38
C TRP A 199 -3.92 -13.82 11.67
N ARG A 200 -4.17 -14.78 12.57
CA ARG A 200 -4.79 -14.53 13.88
C ARG A 200 -3.88 -13.70 14.78
N GLN A 201 -2.59 -14.00 14.81
CA GLN A 201 -1.61 -13.24 15.58
C GLN A 201 -1.49 -11.81 15.04
N MET A 202 -1.41 -11.63 13.71
CA MET A 202 -1.43 -10.29 13.09
C MET A 202 -2.69 -9.50 13.46
N GLY A 203 -3.87 -10.12 13.38
CA GLY A 203 -5.13 -9.49 13.76
C GLY A 203 -5.16 -9.08 15.25
N GLY A 204 -4.62 -9.92 16.13
CA GLY A 204 -4.44 -9.61 17.55
C GLY A 204 -3.54 -8.39 17.78
N LEU A 205 -2.37 -8.34 17.13
CA LEU A 205 -1.43 -7.21 17.21
C LEU A 205 -2.05 -5.91 16.68
N LEU A 206 -2.76 -5.97 15.56
CA LEU A 206 -3.46 -4.81 15.01
C LEU A 206 -4.54 -4.31 15.97
N GLY A 207 -5.35 -5.22 16.51
CA GLY A 207 -6.39 -4.89 17.48
C GLY A 207 -5.83 -4.25 18.76
N SER A 208 -4.75 -4.80 19.32
CA SER A 208 -4.11 -4.25 20.51
C SER A 208 -3.51 -2.88 20.26
N ASN A 209 -2.85 -2.67 19.11
CA ASN A 209 -2.24 -1.38 18.76
C ASN A 209 -3.30 -0.30 18.50
N LEU A 210 -4.40 -0.64 17.82
CA LEU A 210 -5.53 0.27 17.64
C LEU A 210 -6.15 0.68 18.99
N ALA A 211 -6.38 -0.28 19.88
CA ALA A 211 -6.92 -0.01 21.22
C ALA A 211 -5.96 0.85 22.07
N ALA A 212 -4.65 0.55 22.02
CA ALA A 212 -3.64 1.30 22.76
C ALA A 212 -3.55 2.77 22.30
N VAL A 213 -3.53 3.00 20.99
CA VAL A 213 -3.52 4.35 20.41
C VAL A 213 -4.80 5.11 20.75
N ALA A 214 -5.97 4.46 20.66
CA ALA A 214 -7.24 5.09 21.02
C ALA A 214 -7.29 5.47 22.50
N ALA A 215 -6.80 4.60 23.39
CA ALA A 215 -6.73 4.86 24.82
C ALA A 215 -5.79 6.04 25.15
N GLU A 216 -4.65 6.15 24.44
CA GLU A 216 -3.72 7.26 24.63
C GLU A 216 -4.30 8.60 24.17
N ILE A 217 -5.03 8.61 23.05
CA ILE A 217 -5.74 9.80 22.57
C ILE A 217 -6.79 10.23 23.60
N ALA A 218 -7.57 9.29 24.14
CA ALA A 218 -8.57 9.58 25.16
C ALA A 218 -7.96 10.16 26.45
N ARG A 219 -6.85 9.57 26.93
CA ARG A 219 -6.10 10.07 28.09
C ARG A 219 -5.60 11.49 27.88
N THR A 220 -4.98 11.75 26.72
CA THR A 220 -4.46 13.07 26.38
C THR A 220 -5.59 14.10 26.27
N ALA A 221 -6.70 13.75 25.62
CA ALA A 221 -7.86 14.64 25.52
C ALA A 221 -8.46 14.98 26.90
N ALA A 222 -8.59 13.99 27.78
CA ALA A 222 -9.06 14.21 29.15
C ALA A 222 -8.12 15.11 29.95
N ALA A 223 -6.80 14.93 29.81
CA ALA A 223 -5.80 15.77 30.47
C ALA A 223 -5.84 17.23 29.98
N VAL A 224 -5.96 17.44 28.67
CA VAL A 224 -6.10 18.78 28.07
C VAL A 224 -7.38 19.46 28.54
N TRP A 225 -8.50 18.73 28.59
CA TRP A 225 -9.77 19.24 29.09
C TRP A 225 -9.67 19.67 30.55
N ALA A 226 -9.12 18.81 31.41
CA ALA A 226 -8.92 19.10 32.83
C ALA A 226 -8.02 20.33 33.07
N TRP A 227 -6.97 20.49 32.28
CA TRP A 227 -6.12 21.68 32.34
C TRP A 227 -6.88 22.95 31.94
N TRP A 228 -7.70 22.87 30.90
CA TRP A 228 -8.47 24.01 30.42
C TRP A 228 -9.60 24.41 31.38
N SER A 229 -10.27 23.44 32.00
CA SER A 229 -11.35 23.69 32.96
C SER A 229 -10.87 24.25 34.30
N ASN A 230 -9.59 24.09 34.61
CA ASN A 230 -8.97 24.59 35.85
C ASN A 230 -8.30 25.97 35.66
N LYS A 231 -8.49 26.60 34.49
CA LYS A 231 -8.10 27.98 34.20
C LYS A 231 -9.32 28.89 34.17
#